data_AF-A0A4Q6ARN8-F1
#
_entry.id   AF-A0A4Q6ARN8-F1
#
_cell.length_a   1.000
_cell.length_b   1.000
_cell.length_c   1.000
_cell.angle_alpha   90.00
_cell.angle_beta   90.00
_cell.angle_gamma   90.00
#
_symmetry.space_group_name_H-M   'P 1'
#
loop_
_entity.id
_entity.type
_entity.pdbx_description
1 polymer ?
#
loop_
_entity_poly.entity_id
_entity_poly.type
_entity_poly.pdbx_seq_one_letter_code
_entity_poly.pdbx_strand_id
1 'polypeptide(L)'
;MDLLEEDITIKQKPEIKLLVVDDREDNLFSIETILDKDGYTIKKANSGRAALKILLKEHDFTLILMDVQMPGLNGFETATLIYERDKLKHIPVIFITAHDHEEDSIFRGYQMGGVDYIYKPINPELLRAKVAVFVELYTKNHQLIAQEQKLVAANRSLEKEIQERINSEEQIKSLNQQLMQNINQLKSTNEELERFAYVASHDLQEPLRKIIIFG
;
A
#
# COMPACT_ATOMS: atom_id res chain seq x y z
N MET A 1 6.00 -19.56 -20.54
CA MET A 1 4.61 -20.01 -20.59
C MET A 1 3.97 -19.44 -19.35
N ASP A 2 3.28 -18.34 -19.58
CA ASP A 2 2.94 -17.27 -18.65
C ASP A 2 1.90 -17.68 -17.62
N LEU A 3 2.14 -17.29 -16.37
CA LEU A 3 1.18 -17.34 -15.27
C LEU A 3 1.30 -16.10 -14.35
N LEU A 4 1.81 -14.97 -14.87
CA LEU A 4 1.96 -13.72 -14.09
C LEU A 4 1.47 -12.48 -14.85
N GLU A 5 0.33 -12.61 -15.52
CA GLU A 5 -0.45 -11.45 -15.98
C GLU A 5 -1.90 -11.60 -15.49
N GLU A 6 -2.09 -11.59 -14.17
CA GLU A 6 -3.36 -11.09 -13.65
C GLU A 6 -3.26 -9.56 -13.66
N ASP A 7 -3.95 -8.98 -14.64
CA ASP A 7 -4.24 -7.55 -14.76
C ASP A 7 -4.62 -6.96 -13.39
N ILE A 8 -3.64 -6.35 -12.72
CA ILE A 8 -3.89 -5.19 -11.84
C ILE A 8 -4.30 -4.06 -12.78
N THR A 9 -5.51 -4.15 -13.32
CA THR A 9 -6.22 -2.98 -13.80
C THR A 9 -6.40 -2.12 -12.55
N ILE A 10 -5.54 -1.12 -12.40
CA ILE A 10 -5.68 -0.08 -11.39
C ILE A 10 -6.98 0.63 -11.73
N LYS A 11 -8.13 0.15 -11.21
CA LYS A 11 -9.38 0.91 -11.21
C LYS A 11 -9.04 2.24 -10.55
N GLN A 12 -9.05 3.34 -11.32
CA GLN A 12 -8.72 4.69 -10.83
C GLN A 12 -9.65 5.16 -9.69
N LYS A 13 -10.76 4.46 -9.45
CA LYS A 13 -11.65 4.66 -8.32
C LYS A 13 -12.17 3.28 -7.85
N PRO A 14 -12.13 2.96 -6.55
CA PRO A 14 -12.68 1.70 -6.06
C PRO A 14 -14.18 1.65 -6.36
N GLU A 15 -14.68 0.44 -6.62
CA GLU A 15 -16.12 0.23 -6.78
C GLU A 15 -16.82 0.51 -5.45
N ILE A 16 -17.89 1.29 -5.50
CA ILE A 16 -18.64 1.66 -4.31
C ILE A 16 -19.84 0.73 -4.19
N LYS A 17 -19.81 -0.12 -3.17
CA LYS A 17 -20.81 -1.17 -2.98
C LYS A 17 -21.55 -0.97 -1.67
N LEU A 18 -22.86 -0.78 -1.77
CA LEU A 18 -23.73 -0.52 -0.63
C LEU A 18 -24.62 -1.74 -0.35
N LEU A 19 -24.83 -2.06 0.92
CA LEU A 19 -25.83 -3.03 1.34
C LEU A 19 -26.99 -2.29 2.01
N VAL A 20 -28.21 -2.45 1.51
CA VAL A 20 -29.42 -1.86 2.07
C VAL A 20 -30.27 -2.98 2.65
N VAL A 21 -30.65 -2.84 3.92
CA VAL A 21 -31.36 -3.85 4.69
C VAL A 21 -32.61 -3.23 5.31
N ASP A 22 -33.78 -3.71 4.92
CA ASP A 22 -35.09 -3.31 5.46
C ASP A 22 -36.07 -4.43 5.13
N ASP A 23 -37.00 -4.75 6.03
CA ASP A 23 -37.95 -5.86 5.84
C ASP A 23 -39.05 -5.53 4.81
N ARG A 24 -39.22 -4.24 4.47
CA ARG A 24 -40.23 -3.76 3.53
C ARG A 24 -39.62 -3.43 2.17
N GLU A 25 -40.13 -4.07 1.12
CA GLU A 25 -39.66 -3.85 -0.26
C GLU A 25 -39.79 -2.38 -0.70
N ASP A 26 -40.85 -1.68 -0.28
CA ASP A 26 -41.07 -0.26 -0.60
C ASP A 26 -39.94 0.63 -0.07
N ASN A 27 -39.42 0.34 1.14
CA ASN A 27 -38.34 1.10 1.74
C ASN A 27 -37.02 0.83 1.00
N LEU A 28 -36.75 -0.43 0.68
CA LEU A 28 -35.58 -0.83 -0.11
C LEU A 28 -35.57 -0.12 -1.47
N PHE A 29 -36.71 -0.11 -2.17
CA PHE A 29 -36.87 0.57 -3.46
C PHE A 29 -36.73 2.10 -3.34
N SER A 30 -37.28 2.68 -2.27
CA SER A 30 -37.16 4.12 -2.01
C SER A 30 -35.70 4.54 -1.79
N ILE A 31 -34.94 3.80 -0.97
CA ILE A 31 -33.52 4.07 -0.71
C ILE A 31 -32.70 3.90 -1.98
N GLU A 32 -32.92 2.83 -2.73
CA GLU A 32 -32.29 2.60 -4.03
C GLU A 32 -32.53 3.78 -4.97
N THR A 33 -33.78 4.23 -5.10
CA THR A 33 -34.15 5.38 -5.95
C THR A 33 -33.47 6.69 -5.51
N ILE A 34 -33.30 6.90 -4.21
CA ILE A 34 -32.63 8.10 -3.67
C ILE A 34 -31.14 8.13 -4.05
N LEU A 35 -30.51 6.96 -4.13
CA LEU A 35 -29.06 6.76 -4.31
C LEU A 35 -28.65 6.36 -5.74
N ASP A 36 -29.61 6.00 -6.60
CA ASP A 36 -29.38 5.49 -7.96
C ASP A 36 -28.55 6.46 -8.83
N LYS A 37 -28.70 7.77 -8.60
CA LYS A 37 -28.02 8.83 -9.36
C LYS A 37 -26.50 8.88 -9.16
N ASP A 38 -25.99 8.19 -8.15
CA ASP A 38 -24.59 8.30 -7.71
C ASP A 38 -23.70 7.16 -8.21
N GLY A 39 -24.25 6.22 -8.99
CA GLY A 39 -23.49 5.13 -9.63
C GLY A 39 -22.99 4.05 -8.66
N TYR A 40 -23.68 3.87 -7.53
CA TYR A 40 -23.35 2.87 -6.53
C TYR A 40 -23.88 1.48 -6.92
N THR A 41 -23.10 0.43 -6.61
CA THR A 41 -23.58 -0.96 -6.69
C THR A 41 -24.40 -1.26 -5.43
N ILE A 42 -25.72 -1.24 -5.54
CA ILE A 42 -26.63 -1.49 -4.40
C ILE A 42 -27.03 -2.96 -4.33
N LYS A 43 -26.80 -3.58 -3.18
CA LYS A 43 -27.33 -4.90 -2.80
C LYS A 43 -28.43 -4.72 -1.78
N LYS A 44 -29.52 -5.47 -1.94
CA LYS A 44 -30.69 -5.39 -1.07
C LYS A 44 -30.85 -6.68 -0.27
N ALA A 45 -31.25 -6.55 0.99
CA ALA A 45 -31.62 -7.64 1.87
C ALA A 45 -32.93 -7.32 2.59
N ASN A 46 -33.82 -8.31 2.68
CA ASN A 46 -35.13 -8.16 3.31
C ASN A 46 -35.17 -8.59 4.79
N SER A 47 -34.01 -8.83 5.40
CA SER A 47 -33.86 -9.22 6.80
C SER A 47 -32.39 -9.20 7.21
N GLY A 48 -32.13 -9.09 8.51
CA GLY A 48 -30.77 -9.20 9.06
C GLY A 48 -30.07 -10.51 8.69
N ARG A 49 -30.81 -11.63 8.66
CA ARG A 49 -30.26 -12.95 8.22
C ARG A 49 -29.86 -12.95 6.75
N ALA A 50 -30.68 -12.34 5.88
CA ALA A 50 -30.34 -12.21 4.46
C ALA A 50 -29.10 -11.34 4.27
N ALA A 51 -29.00 -10.24 5.03
CA ALA A 51 -27.83 -9.36 5.02
C ALA A 51 -26.54 -10.11 5.40
N LEU A 52 -26.56 -10.85 6.51
CA LEU A 52 -25.42 -11.68 6.94
C LEU A 52 -25.03 -12.72 5.89
N LYS A 53 -26.00 -13.32 5.19
CA LYS A 53 -25.74 -14.30 4.12
C LYS A 53 -25.08 -13.64 2.90
N ILE A 54 -25.45 -12.40 2.56
CA ILE A 54 -24.81 -11.63 1.50
C ILE A 54 -23.37 -11.29 1.88
N LEU A 55 -23.16 -10.75 3.09
CA LEU A 55 -21.83 -10.37 3.61
C LEU A 55 -20.86 -11.56 3.76
N LEU A 56 -21.38 -12.79 3.82
CA LEU A 56 -20.56 -14.01 3.82
C LEU A 56 -20.14 -14.47 2.42
N LYS A 57 -20.90 -14.11 1.38
CA LYS A 57 -20.67 -14.54 0.01
C LYS A 57 -19.92 -13.49 -0.81
N GLU A 58 -20.21 -12.23 -0.52
CA GLU A 58 -19.70 -11.08 -1.24
C GLU A 58 -18.83 -10.23 -0.31
N HIS A 59 -17.78 -9.62 -0.88
CA HIS A 59 -16.82 -8.80 -0.14
C HIS A 59 -16.87 -7.33 -0.58
N ASP A 60 -16.03 -6.51 0.05
CA ASP A 60 -15.74 -5.11 -0.32
C ASP A 60 -16.96 -4.18 -0.29
N PHE A 61 -17.81 -4.36 0.73
CA PHE A 61 -18.88 -3.40 0.99
C PHE A 61 -18.32 -2.12 1.59
N THR A 62 -18.67 -1.00 0.98
CA THR A 62 -18.29 0.34 1.43
C THR A 62 -19.08 0.77 2.65
N LEU A 63 -20.37 0.44 2.71
CA LEU A 63 -21.30 0.90 3.73
C LEU A 63 -22.55 0.02 3.78
N ILE A 64 -23.13 -0.12 4.97
CA ILE A 64 -24.40 -0.79 5.20
C ILE A 64 -25.43 0.23 5.67
N LEU A 65 -26.60 0.27 5.03
CA LEU A 65 -27.80 0.96 5.50
C LEU A 65 -28.72 -0.09 6.13
N MET A 66 -29.02 0.04 7.42
CA MET A 66 -29.70 -1.00 8.19
C MET A 66 -30.94 -0.44 8.87
N ASP A 67 -32.11 -0.97 8.56
CA ASP A 67 -33.30 -0.72 9.37
C ASP A 67 -33.15 -1.36 10.75
N VAL A 68 -33.55 -0.62 11.78
CA VAL A 68 -33.52 -1.11 13.17
C VAL A 68 -34.68 -2.07 13.43
N GLN A 69 -35.87 -1.76 12.92
CA GLN A 69 -37.12 -2.41 13.31
C GLN A 69 -37.53 -3.52 12.33
N MET A 70 -36.76 -4.61 12.33
CA MET A 70 -37.06 -5.79 11.52
C MET A 70 -37.59 -6.97 12.37
N PRO A 71 -38.51 -7.80 11.83
CA PRO A 71 -38.95 -9.01 12.50
C PRO A 71 -37.84 -10.07 12.58
N GLY A 72 -37.78 -10.75 13.72
CA GLY A 72 -36.81 -11.81 13.98
C GLY A 72 -35.48 -11.27 14.50
N LEU A 73 -34.53 -11.03 13.61
CA LEU A 73 -33.21 -10.48 13.98
C LEU A 73 -33.23 -8.98 13.71
N ASN A 74 -33.17 -8.17 14.76
CA ASN A 74 -33.28 -6.72 14.62
C ASN A 74 -31.98 -6.10 14.05
N GLY A 75 -32.03 -4.82 13.67
CA GLY A 75 -30.89 -4.15 13.04
C GLY A 75 -29.65 -4.07 13.95
N PHE A 76 -29.84 -3.83 15.25
CA PHE A 76 -28.75 -3.74 16.23
C PHE A 76 -28.07 -5.09 16.48
N GLU A 77 -28.84 -6.14 16.73
CA GLU A 77 -28.36 -7.53 16.85
C GLU A 77 -27.63 -7.97 15.57
N THR A 78 -28.18 -7.61 14.40
CA THR A 78 -27.53 -7.88 13.11
C THR A 78 -26.17 -7.20 13.03
N ALA A 79 -26.09 -5.92 13.40
CA ALA A 79 -24.83 -5.18 13.42
C ALA A 79 -23.82 -5.75 14.41
N THR A 80 -24.25 -6.16 15.61
CA THR A 80 -23.40 -6.85 16.58
C THR A 80 -22.77 -8.10 15.96
N LEU A 81 -23.56 -8.95 15.29
CA LEU A 81 -23.07 -10.14 14.61
C LEU A 81 -22.13 -9.83 13.42
N ILE A 82 -22.29 -8.66 12.79
CA ILE A 82 -21.37 -8.17 11.76
C ILE A 82 -20.04 -7.78 12.40
N TYR A 83 -20.05 -7.02 13.49
CA TYR A 83 -18.84 -6.54 14.16
C TYR A 83 -18.06 -7.61 14.94
N GLU A 84 -18.72 -8.70 15.35
CA GLU A 84 -18.04 -9.89 15.90
C GLU A 84 -17.10 -10.57 14.89
N ARG A 85 -17.21 -10.25 13.60
CA ARG A 85 -16.40 -10.86 12.53
C ARG A 85 -15.29 -9.92 12.10
N ASP A 86 -14.04 -10.35 12.26
CA ASP A 86 -12.85 -9.56 11.90
C ASP A 86 -12.84 -9.02 10.48
N LYS A 87 -13.36 -9.79 9.52
CA LYS A 87 -13.43 -9.39 8.11
C LYS A 87 -14.52 -8.35 7.81
N LEU A 88 -15.51 -8.18 8.69
CA LEU A 88 -16.66 -7.31 8.44
C LEU A 88 -16.70 -6.10 9.38
N LYS A 89 -15.97 -6.16 10.50
CA LYS A 89 -16.01 -5.14 11.55
C LYS A 89 -15.55 -3.74 11.13
N HIS A 90 -14.93 -3.62 9.97
CA HIS A 90 -14.47 -2.34 9.42
C HIS A 90 -15.53 -1.66 8.54
N ILE A 91 -16.62 -2.36 8.19
CA ILE A 91 -17.67 -1.82 7.34
C ILE A 91 -18.55 -0.90 8.20
N PRO A 92 -18.69 0.38 7.83
CA PRO A 92 -19.57 1.29 8.56
C PRO A 92 -21.04 0.90 8.37
N VAL A 93 -21.85 1.17 9.40
CA VAL A 93 -23.30 0.92 9.40
C VAL A 93 -24.02 2.23 9.72
N ILE A 94 -24.92 2.65 8.83
CA ILE A 94 -25.90 3.70 9.13
C ILE A 94 -27.22 3.03 9.48
N PHE A 95 -27.68 3.27 10.70
CA PHE A 95 -28.98 2.81 11.14
C PHE A 95 -30.10 3.74 10.67
N ILE A 96 -31.21 3.15 10.23
CA ILE A 96 -32.43 3.85 9.89
C ILE A 96 -33.47 3.47 10.95
N THR A 97 -33.97 4.44 11.72
CA THR A 97 -34.82 4.18 12.91
C THR A 97 -35.99 5.15 13.02
N ALA A 98 -37.10 4.73 13.62
CA ALA A 98 -38.29 5.56 13.82
C ALA A 98 -38.22 6.44 15.09
N HIS A 99 -37.66 5.91 16.19
CA HIS A 99 -37.37 6.62 17.46
C HIS A 99 -36.88 5.58 18.49
N ASP A 100 -35.71 5.77 19.11
CA ASP A 100 -35.47 5.67 20.57
C ASP A 100 -34.01 6.00 20.92
N HIS A 101 -33.74 6.57 22.10
CA HIS A 101 -32.39 6.95 22.55
C HIS A 101 -31.69 5.86 23.40
N GLU A 102 -32.44 4.86 23.88
CA GLU A 102 -31.92 3.83 24.80
C GLU A 102 -31.02 2.80 24.09
N GLU A 103 -31.46 2.26 22.95
CA GLU A 103 -30.66 1.30 22.17
C GLU A 103 -29.43 1.96 21.52
N ASP A 104 -29.56 3.23 21.09
CA ASP A 104 -28.46 4.07 20.61
C ASP A 104 -27.32 4.18 21.64
N SER A 105 -27.66 4.24 22.94
CA SER A 105 -26.71 4.42 24.04
C SER A 105 -25.88 3.15 24.29
N ILE A 106 -26.48 1.97 24.10
CA ILE A 106 -25.78 0.68 24.21
C ILE A 106 -24.72 0.57 23.12
N PHE A 107 -25.06 0.91 21.86
CA PHE A 107 -24.12 0.82 20.75
C PHE A 107 -23.01 1.88 20.80
N ARG A 108 -23.31 3.08 21.31
CA ARG A 108 -22.28 4.10 21.62
C ARG A 108 -21.26 3.60 22.64
N GLY A 109 -21.68 2.79 23.61
CA GLY A 109 -20.81 2.12 24.58
C GLY A 109 -19.89 1.05 23.95
N TYR A 110 -20.31 0.45 22.83
CA TYR A 110 -19.53 -0.54 22.07
C TYR A 110 -18.46 0.05 21.14
N GLN A 111 -18.29 1.39 21.14
CA GLN A 111 -17.19 2.14 20.52
C GLN A 111 -16.58 1.51 19.25
N MET A 112 -17.25 1.72 18.12
CA MET A 112 -16.60 1.65 16.81
C MET A 112 -16.98 2.93 16.06
N GLY A 113 -16.00 3.73 15.64
CA GLY A 113 -16.17 5.03 14.98
C GLY A 113 -16.78 4.96 13.57
N GLY A 114 -17.63 3.97 13.29
CA GLY A 114 -18.24 3.69 11.99
C GLY A 114 -19.77 3.55 12.04
N VAL A 115 -20.42 4.13 13.07
CA VAL A 115 -21.87 4.02 13.28
C VAL A 115 -22.50 5.41 13.23
N ASP A 116 -23.52 5.57 12.39
CA ASP A 116 -24.30 6.81 12.25
C ASP A 116 -25.80 6.48 12.11
N TYR A 117 -26.68 7.48 12.21
CA TYR A 117 -28.12 7.29 12.32
C TYR A 117 -28.90 8.23 11.39
N ILE A 118 -30.01 7.73 10.85
CA ILE A 118 -31.01 8.48 10.08
C ILE A 118 -32.40 8.18 10.65
N TYR A 119 -33.11 9.23 11.04
CA TYR A 119 -34.47 9.09 11.54
C TYR A 119 -35.49 9.01 10.39
N LYS A 120 -36.49 8.13 10.52
CA LYS A 120 -37.65 8.07 9.64
C LYS A 120 -38.60 9.25 9.98
N PRO A 121 -39.22 9.93 9.00
CA PRO A 121 -39.12 9.69 7.55
C PRO A 121 -37.77 10.11 6.97
N ILE A 122 -37.24 9.29 6.06
CA ILE A 122 -35.92 9.51 5.45
C ILE A 122 -35.94 10.81 4.64
N ASN A 123 -35.09 11.77 5.01
CA ASN A 123 -34.79 12.91 4.17
C ASN A 123 -33.78 12.49 3.07
N PRO A 124 -34.14 12.57 1.77
CA PRO A 124 -33.26 12.14 0.67
C PRO A 124 -31.92 12.88 0.61
N GLU A 125 -31.90 14.17 0.92
CA GLU A 125 -30.67 14.98 0.92
C GLU A 125 -29.76 14.59 2.07
N LEU A 126 -30.33 14.37 3.26
CA LEU A 126 -29.57 13.91 4.42
C LEU A 126 -28.95 12.53 4.19
N LEU A 127 -29.73 11.59 3.62
CA LEU A 127 -29.25 10.26 3.30
C LEU A 127 -28.09 10.32 2.31
N ARG A 128 -28.25 11.07 1.20
CA ARG A 128 -27.16 11.26 0.22
C ARG A 128 -25.92 11.87 0.86
N ALA A 129 -26.08 12.93 1.67
CA ALA A 129 -24.95 13.59 2.31
C ALA A 129 -24.19 12.64 3.23
N LYS A 130 -24.88 11.86 4.08
CA LYS A 130 -24.24 10.89 4.97
C LYS A 130 -23.54 9.79 4.19
N VAL A 131 -24.22 9.18 3.21
CA VAL A 131 -23.62 8.15 2.35
C VAL A 131 -22.37 8.70 1.65
N ALA A 132 -22.43 9.91 1.09
CA ALA A 132 -21.31 10.53 0.40
C ALA A 132 -20.08 10.70 1.30
N VAL A 133 -20.26 11.07 2.57
CA VAL A 133 -19.14 11.18 3.53
C VAL A 133 -18.44 9.83 3.73
N PHE A 134 -19.18 8.75 3.96
CA PHE A 134 -18.59 7.41 4.13
C PHE A 134 -17.93 6.90 2.84
N VAL A 135 -18.53 7.19 1.69
CA VAL A 135 -17.95 6.86 0.37
C VAL A 135 -16.65 7.63 0.13
N GLU A 136 -16.59 8.91 0.48
CA GLU A 136 -15.37 9.72 0.38
C GLU A 136 -14.27 9.17 1.29
N LEU A 137 -14.61 8.85 2.55
CA LEU A 137 -13.68 8.23 3.50
C LEU A 137 -13.15 6.90 3.00
N TYR A 138 -14.02 6.03 2.49
CA TYR A 138 -13.63 4.76 1.89
C TYR A 138 -12.68 4.95 0.70
N THR A 139 -13.02 5.89 -0.20
CA THR A 139 -12.19 6.21 -1.37
C THR A 139 -10.81 6.73 -0.94
N LYS A 140 -10.75 7.64 0.03
CA LYS A 140 -9.50 8.19 0.57
C LYS A 140 -8.64 7.12 1.24
N ASN A 141 -9.24 6.24 2.04
CA ASN A 141 -8.52 5.14 2.66
C ASN A 141 -7.92 4.18 1.62
N HIS A 142 -8.67 3.84 0.58
CA HIS A 142 -8.16 3.03 -0.53
C HIS A 142 -7.00 3.72 -1.28
N GLN A 143 -7.10 5.04 -1.49
CA GLN A 143 -6.02 5.82 -2.09
C GLN A 143 -4.77 5.85 -1.22
N LEU A 144 -4.92 6.00 0.10
CA LEU A 144 -3.80 5.98 1.05
C LEU A 144 -3.08 4.63 1.04
N ILE A 145 -3.82 3.52 1.10
CA ILE A 145 -3.23 2.17 1.03
C ILE A 145 -2.46 1.98 -0.28
N ALA A 146 -3.03 2.41 -1.41
CA ALA A 146 -2.36 2.33 -2.71
C ALA A 146 -1.09 3.20 -2.78
N GLN A 147 -1.09 4.37 -2.14
CA GLN A 147 0.10 5.23 -2.06
C GLN A 147 1.18 4.64 -1.17
N GLU A 148 0.80 4.08 -0.01
CA GLU A 148 1.73 3.40 0.90
C GLU A 148 2.42 2.23 0.19
N GLN A 149 1.67 1.40 -0.53
CA GLN A 149 2.24 0.30 -1.32
C GLN A 149 3.25 0.79 -2.37
N LYS A 150 2.95 1.90 -3.06
CA LYS A 150 3.88 2.52 -4.02
C LYS A 150 5.15 3.03 -3.33
N LEU A 151 5.02 3.68 -2.18
CA LEU A 151 6.15 4.17 -1.39
C LEU A 151 7.04 3.02 -0.91
N VAL A 152 6.45 1.92 -0.41
CA VAL A 152 7.18 0.74 0.01
C VAL A 152 7.95 0.12 -1.17
N ALA A 153 7.31 0.00 -2.34
CA ALA A 153 7.98 -0.52 -3.53
C ALA A 153 9.14 0.39 -4.00
N ALA A 154 8.93 1.71 -3.98
CA ALA A 154 9.97 2.68 -4.33
C ALA A 154 11.15 2.64 -3.35
N ASN A 155 10.89 2.62 -2.05
CA ASN A 155 11.93 2.50 -1.01
C ASN A 155 12.76 1.23 -1.20
N ARG A 156 12.10 0.09 -1.46
CA ARG A 156 12.79 -1.17 -1.73
C ARG A 156 13.70 -1.11 -2.96
N SER A 157 13.27 -0.41 -4.01
CA SER A 157 14.08 -0.19 -5.21
C SER A 157 15.29 0.69 -4.91
N LEU A 158 15.10 1.77 -4.15
CA LEU A 158 16.18 2.69 -3.77
C LEU A 158 17.22 2.01 -2.87
N GLU A 159 16.77 1.19 -1.90
CA GLU A 159 17.67 0.40 -1.05
C GLU A 159 18.56 -0.53 -1.88
N LYS A 160 17.99 -1.16 -2.91
CA LYS A 160 18.76 -1.99 -3.83
C LYS A 160 19.81 -1.19 -4.61
N GLU A 161 19.44 -0.03 -5.14
CA GLU A 161 20.39 0.83 -5.87
C GLU A 161 21.51 1.35 -4.97
N ILE A 162 21.20 1.73 -3.73
CA ILE A 162 22.20 2.16 -2.74
C ILE A 162 23.19 1.01 -2.46
N GLN A 163 22.70 -0.22 -2.29
CA GLN A 163 23.57 -1.36 -2.06
C GLN A 163 24.50 -1.64 -3.26
N GLU A 164 23.98 -1.53 -4.48
CA GLU A 164 24.77 -1.68 -5.70
C GLU A 164 25.86 -0.58 -5.80
N ARG A 165 25.53 0.66 -5.43
CA ARG A 165 26.49 1.77 -5.38
C ARG A 165 27.58 1.53 -4.33
N ILE A 166 27.22 1.10 -3.12
CA ILE A 166 28.20 0.77 -2.06
C ILE A 166 29.19 -0.29 -2.54
N ASN A 167 28.69 -1.39 -3.12
CA ASN A 167 29.56 -2.45 -3.63
C ASN A 167 30.50 -1.94 -4.75
N SER A 168 29.98 -1.09 -5.64
CA SER A 168 30.77 -0.48 -6.71
C SER A 168 31.87 0.44 -6.16
N GLU A 169 31.56 1.25 -5.15
CA GLU A 169 32.52 2.13 -4.49
C GLU A 169 33.63 1.34 -3.77
N GLU A 170 33.30 0.23 -3.11
CA GLU A 170 34.27 -0.67 -2.49
C GLU A 170 35.22 -1.28 -3.53
N GLN A 171 34.68 -1.71 -4.67
CA GLN A 171 35.47 -2.26 -5.76
C GLN A 171 36.42 -1.21 -6.38
N ILE A 172 35.94 0.02 -6.57
CA ILE A 172 36.79 1.14 -7.03
C ILE A 172 37.90 1.43 -6.03
N LYS A 173 37.62 1.45 -4.72
CA LYS A 173 38.64 1.65 -3.69
C LYS A 173 39.71 0.56 -3.73
N SER A 174 39.30 -0.72 -3.86
CA SER A 174 40.23 -1.84 -3.97
C SER A 174 41.11 -1.73 -5.22
N LEU A 175 40.52 -1.42 -6.37
CA LEU A 175 41.26 -1.26 -7.62
C LEU A 175 42.25 -0.09 -7.56
N ASN A 176 41.86 1.03 -6.96
CA ASN A 176 42.76 2.17 -6.75
C ASN A 176 43.94 1.82 -5.85
N GLN A 177 43.75 1.01 -4.80
CA GLN A 177 44.85 0.51 -3.97
C GLN A 177 45.81 -0.38 -4.77
N GLN A 178 45.28 -1.30 -5.58
CA GLN A 178 46.09 -2.15 -6.45
C GLN A 178 46.89 -1.32 -7.48
N LEU A 179 46.27 -0.31 -8.08
CA LEU A 179 46.94 0.60 -9.00
C LEU A 179 48.10 1.33 -8.33
N MET A 180 47.91 1.83 -7.10
CA MET A 180 48.97 2.47 -6.33
C MET A 180 50.13 1.50 -6.02
N GLN A 181 49.83 0.25 -5.67
CA GLN A 181 50.86 -0.78 -5.47
C GLN A 181 51.66 -1.03 -6.75
N ASN A 182 50.98 -1.16 -7.89
CA ASN A 182 51.62 -1.36 -9.19
C ASN A 182 52.50 -0.18 -9.58
N ILE A 183 52.04 1.07 -9.37
CA ILE A 183 52.83 2.28 -9.62
C ILE A 183 54.10 2.27 -8.78
N ASN A 184 53.99 1.97 -7.48
CA ASN A 184 55.14 1.91 -6.58
C ASN A 184 56.13 0.81 -6.98
N GLN A 185 55.63 -0.37 -7.37
CA GLN A 185 56.45 -1.47 -7.84
C GLN A 185 57.21 -1.10 -9.12
N LEU A 186 56.51 -0.56 -10.12
CA LEU A 186 57.13 -0.11 -11.38
C LEU A 186 58.20 0.94 -11.14
N LYS A 187 57.94 1.89 -10.23
CA LYS A 187 58.92 2.91 -9.86
C LYS A 187 60.17 2.28 -9.24
N SER A 188 60.02 1.36 -8.29
CA SER A 188 61.14 0.65 -7.66
C SER A 188 61.97 -0.12 -8.70
N THR A 189 61.31 -0.87 -9.58
CA THR A 189 61.99 -1.65 -10.63
C THR A 189 62.72 -0.74 -11.63
N ASN A 190 62.13 0.40 -11.98
CA ASN A 190 62.78 1.36 -12.88
C ASN A 190 64.02 1.99 -12.22
N GLU A 191 63.95 2.35 -10.94
CA GLU A 191 65.12 2.83 -10.18
C GLU A 191 66.23 1.78 -10.07
N GLU A 192 65.88 0.49 -9.92
CA GLU A 192 66.85 -0.61 -9.95
C GLU A 192 67.53 -0.77 -11.30
N LEU A 193 66.76 -0.70 -12.40
CA LEU A 193 67.28 -0.73 -13.77
C LEU A 193 68.23 0.43 -14.04
N GLU A 194 67.90 1.65 -13.62
CA GLU A 194 68.76 2.82 -13.76
C GLU A 194 70.08 2.66 -12.99
N ARG A 195 70.02 2.16 -11.74
CA ARG A 195 71.21 1.84 -10.95
C ARG A 195 72.09 0.78 -11.63
N PHE A 196 71.47 -0.28 -12.16
CA PHE A 196 72.21 -1.34 -12.87
C PHE A 196 72.87 -0.81 -14.15
N ALA A 197 72.16 -0.03 -14.96
CA ALA A 197 72.69 0.58 -16.17
C ALA A 197 73.86 1.52 -15.87
N TYR A 198 73.76 2.31 -14.80
CA TYR A 198 74.84 3.18 -14.34
C TYR A 198 76.10 2.38 -13.98
N VAL A 199 75.95 1.34 -13.16
CA VAL A 199 77.08 0.47 -12.75
C VAL A 199 77.70 -0.23 -13.95
N ALA A 200 76.89 -0.86 -14.81
CA ALA A 200 77.39 -1.54 -16.00
C ALA A 200 78.12 -0.59 -16.95
N SER A 201 77.64 0.64 -17.13
CA SER A 201 78.30 1.64 -17.96
C SER A 201 79.64 2.10 -17.37
N HIS A 202 79.73 2.23 -16.04
CA HIS A 202 80.99 2.54 -15.35
C HIS A 202 82.01 1.41 -15.56
N ASP A 203 81.61 0.17 -15.28
CA ASP A 203 82.48 -1.02 -15.39
C ASP A 203 82.94 -1.29 -16.83
N LEU A 204 82.14 -0.91 -17.84
CA LEU A 204 82.51 -1.01 -19.26
C LEU A 204 83.40 0.14 -19.74
N GLN A 205 83.25 1.35 -19.19
CA GLN A 205 84.10 2.50 -19.55
C GLN A 205 85.51 2.37 -18.97
N GLU A 206 85.68 1.72 -17.83
CA GLU A 206 86.95 1.55 -17.12
C GLU A 206 88.04 0.80 -17.93
N PRO A 207 87.75 -0.33 -18.61
CA PRO A 207 88.70 -0.97 -19.52
C PRO A 207 88.95 -0.14 -20.79
N LEU A 208 87.95 0.56 -21.33
CA LEU A 208 88.13 1.44 -22.50
C LEU A 208 89.04 2.64 -22.19
N ARG A 209 88.95 3.19 -20.97
CA ARG A 209 89.84 4.26 -20.50
C ARG A 209 91.29 3.79 -20.43
N LYS A 210 91.52 2.55 -19.98
CA LYS A 210 92.85 1.93 -19.95
C LYS A 210 93.42 1.66 -21.35
N ILE A 211 92.57 1.35 -22.34
CA ILE A 211 93.01 1.14 -23.72
C ILE A 211 93.37 2.46 -24.42
N ILE A 212 92.65 3.55 -24.16
CA ILE A 212 92.92 4.89 -24.75
C ILE A 212 94.16 5.56 -24.13
N ILE A 213 94.55 5.19 -22.90
CA ILE A 213 95.76 5.73 -22.24
C ILE A 213 97.03 4.95 -22.63
N PHE A 214 96.90 3.73 -23.15
CA PHE A 214 98.03 2.84 -23.52
C PHE A 214 98.17 2.57 -25.03
N GLY A 215 97.44 3.31 -25.88
CA GLY A 215 97.65 3.37 -27.33
C GLY A 215 98.11 4.76 -27.74
#